data_AF-A0A1Q7LGY5-F1
#
_entry.id   AF-A0A1Q7LGY5-F1
#
_cell.length_a   1.000
_cell.length_b   1.000
_cell.length_c   1.000
_cell.angle_alpha   90.00
_cell.angle_beta   90.00
_cell.angle_gamma   90.00
#
_symmetry.space_group_name_H-M   'P 1'
#
loop_
_entity.id
_entity.type
_entity.pdbx_description
1 polymer ?
#
loop_
_entity_poly.entity_id
_entity_poly.type
_entity_poly.pdbx_seq_one_letter_code
_entity_poly.pdbx_strand_id
1 'polypeptide(L)'
;MKKKSLLTTIHEPDNRPQLERNTLRFLCSVLIKGGTRGEICRLLDPEVFRDPLRRVIFEEIRQLGSIDSRRLRELLPARVTNRGFSDFNLREFLAPYKVGEKEIDQLFESALQLLDLSYPDKEKLAD
;
A
#
# COMPACT_ATOMS: atom_id res chain seq x y z
N MET A 1 46.32 12.09 -11.98
CA MET A 1 45.99 10.99 -11.04
C MET A 1 44.51 10.68 -11.16
N LYS A 2 44.20 9.38 -11.17
CA LYS A 2 42.95 8.75 -11.62
C LYS A 2 42.08 8.52 -10.38
N LYS A 3 40.90 9.14 -10.28
CA LYS A 3 39.83 8.67 -9.39
C LYS A 3 38.70 8.17 -10.27
N LYS A 4 38.77 6.87 -10.55
CA LYS A 4 37.70 6.06 -11.12
C LYS A 4 36.74 5.65 -10.00
N SER A 5 35.48 5.55 -10.38
CA SER A 5 34.44 4.69 -9.78
C SER A 5 33.89 5.17 -8.42
N LEU A 6 32.59 5.12 -8.16
CA LEU A 6 31.59 4.15 -8.64
C LEU A 6 30.26 4.85 -8.97
N LEU A 7 29.82 4.74 -10.23
CA LEU A 7 28.40 4.49 -10.46
C LEU A 7 28.08 3.17 -9.73
N THR A 8 27.39 3.27 -8.61
CA THR A 8 26.54 2.17 -8.17
C THR A 8 25.13 2.72 -8.31
N THR A 9 24.64 2.70 -9.55
CA THR A 9 23.21 2.53 -9.79
C THR A 9 22.82 1.30 -9.00
N ILE A 10 22.27 1.51 -7.80
CA ILE A 10 21.54 0.45 -7.10
C ILE A 10 20.36 0.19 -8.02
N HIS A 11 20.48 -0.87 -8.81
CA HIS A 11 19.37 -1.46 -9.51
C HIS A 11 18.52 -2.12 -8.43
N GLU A 12 17.77 -1.32 -7.66
CA GLU A 12 16.64 -1.87 -6.93
C GLU A 12 15.76 -2.52 -8.00
N PRO A 13 15.47 -3.83 -7.91
CA PRO A 13 14.38 -4.36 -8.71
C PRO A 13 13.17 -3.48 -8.41
N ASP A 14 12.36 -3.15 -9.42
CA ASP A 14 11.13 -2.36 -9.29
C ASP A 14 10.24 -3.07 -8.23
N ASN A 15 10.49 -2.77 -6.95
CA ASN A 15 9.85 -3.37 -5.78
C ASN A 15 8.45 -2.78 -5.60
N ARG A 16 8.03 -1.94 -6.55
CA ARG A 16 6.75 -1.26 -6.60
C ARG A 16 5.58 -2.21 -6.44
N PRO A 17 5.52 -3.38 -7.12
CA PRO A 17 4.44 -4.34 -6.91
C PRO A 17 4.37 -4.87 -5.48
N GLN A 18 5.52 -5.04 -4.84
CA GLN A 18 5.61 -5.51 -3.46
C GLN A 18 5.26 -4.40 -2.46
N LEU A 19 5.70 -3.15 -2.70
CA LEU A 19 5.32 -1.98 -1.91
C LEU A 19 3.81 -1.73 -1.95
N GLU A 20 3.20 -1.76 -3.13
CA GLU A 20 1.76 -1.62 -3.30
C GLU A 20 1.01 -2.71 -2.54
N ARG A 21 1.42 -3.98 -2.71
CA ARG A 21 0.80 -5.11 -2.01
C ARG A 21 0.95 -4.99 -0.50
N ASN A 22 2.14 -4.66 -0.01
CA ASN A 22 2.41 -4.53 1.42
C ASN A 22 1.61 -3.38 2.04
N THR A 23 1.49 -2.26 1.35
CA THR A 23 0.65 -1.13 1.77
C THR A 23 -0.82 -1.55 1.88
N LEU A 24 -1.34 -2.28 0.90
CA LEU A 24 -2.73 -2.77 0.95
C LEU A 24 -2.93 -3.81 2.08
N ARG A 25 -1.93 -4.65 2.34
CA ARG A 25 -1.92 -5.58 3.48
C ARG A 25 -1.92 -4.83 4.80
N PHE A 26 -1.12 -3.77 4.93
CA PHE A 26 -1.07 -2.89 6.08
C PHE A 26 -2.45 -2.29 6.38
N LEU A 27 -3.08 -1.68 5.37
CA LEU A 27 -4.40 -1.06 5.50
C LEU A 27 -5.48 -2.08 5.84
N CYS A 28 -5.36 -3.32 5.38
CA CYS A 28 -6.27 -4.40 5.76
C CYS A 28 -5.96 -5.04 7.12
N SER A 29 -4.89 -4.64 7.82
CA SER A 29 -4.48 -5.28 9.08
C SER A 29 -5.50 -5.06 10.21
N VAL A 30 -5.72 -6.10 11.02
CA VAL A 30 -6.57 -6.01 12.22
C VAL A 30 -5.93 -5.19 13.34
N LEU A 31 -4.62 -4.93 13.24
CA LEU A 31 -3.87 -4.10 14.19
C LEU A 31 -4.10 -2.60 13.94
N ILE A 32 -4.59 -2.22 12.76
CA ILE A 32 -4.85 -0.83 12.40
C ILE A 32 -6.32 -0.51 12.65
N LYS A 33 -6.56 0.53 13.46
CA LYS A 33 -7.90 1.07 13.73
C LYS A 33 -8.45 1.75 12.48
N GLY A 34 -9.77 1.70 12.28
CA GLY A 34 -10.44 2.36 11.15
C GLY A 34 -10.12 3.85 11.03
N GLY A 35 -10.08 4.58 12.16
CA GLY A 35 -9.70 5.99 12.16
C GLY A 35 -8.31 6.24 11.54
N THR A 36 -7.28 5.53 12.04
CA THR A 36 -5.91 5.63 11.51
C THR A 36 -5.82 5.24 10.04
N ARG A 37 -6.50 4.17 9.63
CA ARG A 37 -6.57 3.75 8.23
C ARG A 37 -7.15 4.84 7.34
N GLY A 38 -8.25 5.46 7.78
CA GLY A 38 -8.89 6.56 7.08
C GLY A 38 -7.95 7.73 6.83
N GLU A 39 -7.17 8.14 7.84
CA GLU A 39 -6.17 9.20 7.69
C GLU A 39 -5.08 8.81 6.67
N ILE A 40 -4.53 7.60 6.76
CA ILE A 40 -3.50 7.14 5.82
C ILE A 40 -4.04 7.10 4.39
N CYS A 41 -5.27 6.61 4.19
CA CYS A 41 -5.93 6.63 2.88
C CYS A 41 -6.22 8.04 2.34
N ARG A 42 -6.30 9.07 3.18
CA ARG A 42 -6.42 10.47 2.72
C ARG A 42 -5.09 11.03 2.23
N LEU A 43 -3.99 10.56 2.80
CA LEU A 43 -2.64 11.03 2.45
C LEU A 43 -2.07 10.30 1.23
N LEU A 44 -2.43 9.03 1.01
CA LEU A 44 -1.98 8.26 -0.16
C LEU A 44 -2.73 8.69 -1.43
N ASP A 45 -1.99 9.01 -2.49
CA ASP A 45 -2.54 9.29 -3.82
C ASP A 45 -2.84 7.97 -4.56
N PRO A 46 -4.09 7.70 -5.02
CA PRO A 46 -4.40 6.51 -5.80
C PRO A 46 -3.49 6.27 -7.03
N GLU A 47 -2.97 7.33 -7.65
CA GLU A 47 -2.16 7.21 -8.86
C GLU A 47 -0.79 6.56 -8.62
N VAL A 48 -0.34 6.46 -7.36
CA VAL A 48 0.89 5.74 -7.01
C VAL A 48 0.79 4.23 -7.21
N PHE A 49 -0.43 3.68 -7.30
CA PHE A 49 -0.67 2.28 -7.61
C PHE A 49 -0.67 2.08 -9.13
N ARG A 50 0.40 1.46 -9.66
CA ARG A 50 0.56 1.18 -11.09
C ARG A 50 -0.33 0.03 -11.55
N ASP A 51 -0.53 -0.95 -10.68
CA ASP A 51 -1.41 -2.08 -10.98
C ASP A 51 -2.89 -1.67 -10.82
N PRO A 52 -3.74 -1.86 -11.85
CA PRO A 52 -5.12 -1.40 -11.82
C PRO A 52 -5.97 -2.13 -10.77
N LEU A 53 -5.70 -3.42 -10.52
CA LEU A 53 -6.37 -4.16 -9.46
C LEU A 53 -6.01 -3.58 -8.09
N ARG A 54 -4.73 -3.32 -7.82
CA ARG A 54 -4.27 -2.72 -6.55
C ARG A 54 -4.81 -1.31 -6.34
N ARG A 55 -4.89 -0.51 -7.39
CA ARG A 55 -5.53 0.81 -7.35
C ARG A 55 -7.00 0.70 -6.95
N VAL A 56 -7.76 -0.18 -7.58
CA VAL A 56 -9.17 -0.39 -7.23
C VAL A 56 -9.31 -0.90 -5.79
N ILE A 57 -8.47 -1.85 -5.35
CA ILE A 57 -8.47 -2.31 -3.96
C ILE A 57 -8.24 -1.11 -3.01
N PHE A 58 -7.26 -0.24 -3.30
CA PHE A 58 -7.00 0.95 -2.50
C PHE A 58 -8.21 1.88 -2.43
N GLU A 59 -8.83 2.19 -3.57
CA GLU A 59 -10.02 3.04 -3.62
C GLU A 59 -11.18 2.48 -2.79
N GLU A 60 -11.42 1.17 -2.89
CA GLU A 60 -12.46 0.51 -2.12
C GLU A 60 -12.14 0.52 -0.61
N ILE A 61 -10.88 0.33 -0.22
CA ILE A 61 -10.44 0.47 1.18
C ILE A 61 -10.62 1.90 1.68
N ARG A 62 -10.26 2.90 0.87
CA ARG A 62 -10.38 4.33 1.20
C ARG A 62 -11.84 4.71 1.45
N GLN A 63 -12.76 4.24 0.61
CA GLN A 63 -14.19 4.46 0.81
C GLN A 63 -14.74 3.80 2.08
N LEU A 64 -14.19 2.63 2.45
CA LEU A 64 -14.54 1.91 3.69
C LEU A 64 -13.64 2.33 4.88
N GLY A 65 -12.85 3.40 4.76
CA GLY A 65 -11.70 3.70 5.61
C GLY A 65 -12.00 3.67 7.11
N SER A 66 -13.21 4.05 7.53
CA SER A 66 -13.58 4.23 8.94
C SER A 66 -14.12 2.98 9.66
N ILE A 67 -14.41 1.88 8.96
CA ILE A 67 -14.99 0.67 9.58
C ILE A 67 -13.93 -0.23 10.22
N ASP A 68 -14.34 -1.21 11.05
CA ASP A 68 -13.39 -2.18 11.59
C ASP A 68 -12.76 -3.07 10.51
N SER A 69 -11.49 -3.43 10.67
CA SER A 69 -10.74 -4.21 9.68
C SER A 69 -11.35 -5.59 9.38
N ARG A 70 -12.07 -6.19 10.34
CA ARG A 70 -12.84 -7.42 10.10
C ARG A 70 -13.94 -7.17 9.06
N ARG A 71 -14.73 -6.12 9.27
CA ARG A 71 -15.83 -5.75 8.37
C ARG A 71 -15.31 -5.29 7.00
N LEU A 72 -14.18 -4.58 6.97
CA LEU A 72 -13.47 -4.25 5.74
C LEU A 72 -13.16 -5.51 4.93
N ARG A 73 -12.52 -6.51 5.55
CA ARG A 73 -12.14 -7.77 4.87
C ARG A 73 -13.35 -8.58 4.38
N GLU A 74 -14.50 -8.46 5.02
CA GLU A 74 -15.74 -9.11 4.58
C GLU A 74 -16.34 -8.44 3.34
N LEU A 75 -16.31 -7.11 3.29
CA LEU A 75 -16.96 -6.33 2.22
C LEU A 75 -16.08 -6.17 0.98
N LEU A 76 -14.77 -6.04 1.18
CA LEU A 76 -13.80 -5.72 0.13
C LEU A 76 -13.86 -6.67 -1.09
N PRO A 77 -13.96 -8.01 -0.94
CA PRO A 77 -14.02 -8.92 -2.10
C PRO A 77 -15.20 -8.59 -3.02
N ALA A 78 -16.40 -8.46 -2.45
CA ALA A 78 -17.61 -8.17 -3.22
C ALA A 78 -17.51 -6.82 -3.95
N ARG A 79 -16.93 -5.81 -3.33
CA ARG A 79 -16.76 -4.48 -3.96
C ARG A 79 -15.77 -4.52 -5.12
N VAL A 80 -14.65 -5.22 -4.96
CA VAL A 80 -13.64 -5.38 -6.02
C VAL A 80 -14.19 -6.20 -7.19
N THR A 81 -14.95 -7.27 -6.91
CA THR A 81 -15.66 -8.04 -7.94
C THR A 81 -16.68 -7.17 -8.71
N ASN A 82 -17.46 -6.34 -8.02
CA ASN A 82 -18.42 -5.43 -8.66
C ASN A 82 -17.76 -4.36 -9.55
N ARG A 83 -16.45 -4.12 -9.40
CA ARG A 83 -15.65 -3.23 -10.25
C ARG A 83 -15.04 -3.95 -11.46
N GLY A 84 -15.35 -5.23 -11.67
CA GLY A 84 -14.92 -6.01 -12.83
C GLY A 84 -13.78 -7.01 -12.57
N PHE A 85 -13.33 -7.15 -11.32
CA PHE A 85 -12.28 -8.10 -10.93
C PHE A 85 -12.89 -9.36 -10.30
N SER A 86 -13.56 -10.17 -11.13
CA SER A 86 -14.31 -11.36 -10.69
C SER A 86 -13.45 -12.44 -10.04
N ASP A 87 -12.19 -12.55 -10.43
CA ASP A 87 -11.24 -13.54 -9.90
C ASP A 87 -10.49 -13.06 -8.65
N PHE A 88 -10.88 -11.92 -8.08
CA PHE A 88 -10.17 -11.37 -6.92
C PHE A 88 -10.36 -12.23 -5.66
N ASN A 89 -9.26 -12.80 -5.17
CA ASN A 89 -9.21 -13.54 -3.92
C ASN A 89 -8.45 -12.76 -2.83
N LEU A 90 -9.20 -12.19 -1.89
CA LEU A 90 -8.60 -11.43 -0.79
C LEU A 90 -7.65 -12.27 0.09
N ARG A 91 -7.94 -13.56 0.29
CA ARG A 91 -7.10 -14.41 1.16
C ARG A 91 -5.72 -14.62 0.55
N GLU A 92 -5.66 -14.87 -0.76
CA GLU A 92 -4.41 -15.01 -1.50
C GLU A 92 -3.66 -13.68 -1.58
N PHE A 93 -4.40 -12.59 -1.82
CA PHE A 93 -3.83 -11.25 -1.87
C PHE A 93 -3.14 -10.87 -0.55
N LEU A 94 -3.82 -11.12 0.58
CA LEU A 94 -3.31 -10.80 1.92
C LEU A 94 -2.28 -11.80 2.46
N ALA A 95 -2.01 -12.91 1.77
CA ALA A 95 -1.13 -13.96 2.26
C ALA A 95 0.31 -13.46 2.53
N PRO A 96 0.96 -13.88 3.63
CA PRO A 96 0.39 -14.67 4.74
C PRO A 96 -0.68 -13.92 5.54
N TYR A 97 -1.81 -14.58 5.79
CA TYR A 97 -3.02 -13.99 6.40
C TYR A 97 -2.83 -13.57 7.87
N LYS A 98 -1.91 -14.26 8.56
CA LYS A 98 -1.41 -13.88 9.88
C LYS A 98 -0.17 -13.04 9.68
N VAL A 99 -0.33 -11.73 9.75
CA VAL A 99 0.78 -10.79 9.89
C VAL A 99 1.17 -10.85 11.37
N GLY A 100 2.37 -11.35 11.67
CA GLY A 100 2.92 -11.24 13.02
C GLY A 100 3.27 -9.79 13.37
N GLU A 101 3.41 -9.46 14.65
CA GLU A 101 3.82 -8.09 15.07
C GLU A 101 5.11 -7.64 14.36
N LYS A 102 6.09 -8.53 14.18
CA LYS A 102 7.34 -8.20 13.46
C LYS A 102 7.14 -7.87 11.98
N GLU A 103 6.05 -8.29 11.37
CA GLU A 103 5.74 -8.00 9.98
C GLU A 103 4.99 -6.66 9.84
N ILE A 104 4.28 -6.20 10.88
CA ILE A 104 3.50 -4.95 10.76
C ILE A 104 4.42 -3.75 10.54
N ASP A 105 5.61 -3.75 11.15
CA ASP A 105 6.61 -2.70 10.97
C ASP A 105 7.08 -2.65 9.51
N GLN A 106 7.38 -3.81 8.91
CA GLN A 106 7.77 -3.88 7.49
C GLN A 106 6.64 -3.43 6.54
N LEU A 107 5.40 -3.76 6.88
CA LEU A 107 4.23 -3.33 6.12
C LEU A 107 4.00 -1.81 6.28
N PHE A 108 4.27 -1.26 7.46
CA PHE A 108 4.19 0.18 7.73
C PHE A 108 5.27 0.94 6.96
N GLU A 109 6.53 0.47 6.98
CA GLU A 109 7.63 1.04 6.18
C GLU A 109 7.29 1.05 4.69
N SER A 110 6.65 -0.01 4.18
CA SER A 110 6.19 -0.05 2.78
C SER A 110 5.15 1.04 2.49
N ALA A 111 4.24 1.31 3.44
CA ALA A 111 3.23 2.35 3.32
C ALA A 111 3.85 3.75 3.38
N LEU A 112 4.87 3.98 4.21
CA LEU A 112 5.63 5.24 4.26
C LEU A 112 6.35 5.50 2.93
N GLN A 113 7.07 4.51 2.40
CA GLN A 113 7.73 4.65 1.11
C GLN A 113 6.74 4.97 -0.02
N LEU A 114 5.56 4.33 -0.02
CA LEU A 114 4.52 4.61 -1.01
C LEU A 114 3.89 6.00 -0.81
N LEU A 115 3.86 6.49 0.44
CA LEU A 115 3.39 7.83 0.77
C LEU A 115 4.36 8.90 0.27
N ASP A 116 5.67 8.71 0.42
CA ASP A 116 6.69 9.63 -0.12
C ASP A 116 6.53 9.80 -1.63
N LEU A 117 6.18 8.71 -2.32
CA LEU A 117 5.90 8.71 -3.75
C LEU A 117 4.60 9.42 -4.13
N SER A 118 3.69 9.64 -3.18
CA SER A 118 2.48 10.47 -3.37
C SER A 118 2.79 11.96 -3.31
N TYR A 119 3.96 12.35 -2.78
CA TYR A 119 4.37 13.74 -2.59
C TYR A 119 5.84 13.96 -3.03
N PRO A 120 6.18 13.76 -4.32
CA PRO A 120 7.57 13.83 -4.78
C PRO A 120 8.22 15.21 -4.66
N ASP A 121 7.44 16.29 -4.47
CA ASP A 121 7.91 17.68 -4.47
C ASP A 121 8.12 18.31 -3.09
N LYS A 122 7.97 17.57 -1.97
CA LYS A 122 8.09 18.17 -0.62
C LYS A 122 9.52 18.54 -0.19
N GLU A 123 10.56 18.17 -0.94
CA GLU A 123 11.95 18.59 -0.68
C GLU A 123 12.38 19.89 -1.39
N LYS A 124 11.50 20.59 -2.12
CA LYS A 124 11.86 21.80 -2.90
C LYS A 124 11.30 23.13 -2.41
N LEU A 125 10.78 23.22 -1.20
CA LEU A 125 10.39 24.50 -0.59
C LEU A 125 11.06 24.71 0.78
N ALA A 126 12.37 24.89 0.74
CA ALA A 126 13.10 25.63 1.76
C ALA A 126 14.12 26.50 1.01
N ASP A 127 13.69 27.68 0.58
CA ASP A 127 14.55 28.82 0.26
C ASP A 127 14.41 29.83 1.41
#